data_AF-A0A957P3M5-F1
#
_entry.id   AF-A0A957P3M5-F1
#
_cell.length_a   1.000
_cell.length_b   1.000
_cell.length_c   1.000
_cell.angle_alpha   90.00
_cell.angle_beta   90.00
_cell.angle_gamma   90.00
#
_symmetry.space_group_name_H-M   'P 1'
#
loop_
_entity.id
_entity.type
_entity.pdbx_description
1 polymer ?
#
loop_
_entity_poly.entity_id
_entity_poly.type
_entity_poly.pdbx_seq_one_letter_code
_entity_poly.pdbx_strand_id
1 'polypeptide(L)'
;SLHLEHIETHFAFRTRMLDYIWTGLPVLATRGDVLGQMLANRGLARLVAPRDVDGVAQAILELLAQPDLRSAHAAEFAKLAADYRWTQVAQPLLHFCQNPTFAADRQYIAARRLDTAGPNSLPEKAWRALRMGGVTGLWRQAVQYARWQARIR
;
A
#
# COMPACT_ATOMS: atom_id res chain seq x y z
N SER A 1 0.71 -2.28 17.01
CA SER A 1 -0.28 -2.13 15.92
C SER A 1 -1.31 -3.22 16.11
N LEU A 2 -2.55 -2.89 16.46
CA LEU A 2 -3.59 -3.86 16.86
C LEU A 2 -4.79 -3.78 15.91
N HIS A 3 -4.63 -4.30 14.70
CA HIS A 3 -5.67 -4.27 13.68
C HIS A 3 -6.44 -5.59 13.62
N LEU A 4 -7.62 -5.55 13.00
CA LEU A 4 -8.35 -6.75 12.63
C LEU A 4 -7.64 -7.47 11.48
N GLU A 5 -7.86 -8.77 11.41
CA GLU A 5 -7.33 -9.60 10.33
C GLU A 5 -8.28 -9.54 9.13
N HIS A 6 -7.84 -8.87 8.07
CA HIS A 6 -8.53 -8.75 6.80
C HIS A 6 -7.52 -8.56 5.66
N ILE A 7 -7.99 -8.61 4.41
CA ILE A 7 -7.13 -8.58 3.22
C ILE A 7 -6.19 -7.37 3.17
N GLU A 8 -6.66 -6.19 3.56
CA GLU A 8 -5.79 -5.01 3.65
C GLU A 8 -4.69 -5.20 4.71
N THR A 9 -4.99 -5.75 5.89
CA THR A 9 -3.95 -6.05 6.90
C THR A 9 -2.91 -7.04 6.36
N HIS A 10 -3.33 -8.02 5.55
CA HIS A 10 -2.45 -8.99 4.91
C HIS A 10 -1.46 -8.37 3.93
N PHE A 11 -1.88 -7.37 3.16
CA PHE A 11 -1.02 -6.69 2.19
C PHE A 11 -0.43 -5.36 2.69
N ALA A 12 -0.76 -4.95 3.92
CA ALA A 12 -0.30 -3.68 4.47
C ALA A 12 1.17 -3.76 4.92
N PHE A 13 2.03 -3.04 4.20
CA PHE A 13 3.38 -2.73 4.66
C PHE A 13 3.34 -1.47 5.55
N ARG A 14 3.14 -1.67 6.86
CA ARG A 14 2.97 -0.58 7.83
C ARG A 14 4.31 0.08 8.14
N THR A 15 4.60 1.20 7.49
CA THR A 15 5.86 1.94 7.64
C THR A 15 6.16 2.35 9.08
N ARG A 16 5.16 2.57 9.94
CA ARG A 16 5.38 2.83 11.38
C ARG A 16 6.12 1.70 12.11
N MET A 17 6.01 0.45 11.64
CA MET A 17 6.77 -0.66 12.23
C MET A 17 8.25 -0.57 11.89
N LEU A 18 8.62 0.16 10.84
CA LEU A 18 10.01 0.50 10.58
C LEU A 18 10.56 1.31 11.73
N ASP A 19 9.90 2.38 12.19
CA ASP A 19 10.38 3.19 13.32
C ASP A 19 10.72 2.34 14.56
N TYR A 20 9.94 1.28 14.83
CA TYR A 20 10.19 0.36 15.94
C TYR A 20 11.48 -0.47 15.78
N ILE A 21 11.88 -0.80 14.55
CA ILE A 21 13.14 -1.49 14.29
C ILE A 21 14.32 -0.64 14.76
N TRP A 22 14.28 0.68 14.53
CA TRP A 22 15.34 1.61 14.92
C TRP A 22 15.33 1.90 16.43
N THR A 23 14.21 1.67 17.14
CA THR A 23 14.21 1.77 18.61
C THR A 23 14.87 0.58 19.28
N GLY A 24 15.09 -0.54 18.58
CA GLY A 24 15.78 -1.71 19.11
C GLY A 24 15.05 -2.41 20.26
N LEU A 25 13.70 -2.35 20.28
CA LEU A 25 12.86 -2.98 21.29
C LEU A 25 11.88 -3.98 20.67
N PRO A 26 11.60 -5.11 21.33
CA PRO A 26 10.61 -6.07 20.86
C PRO A 26 9.25 -5.42 20.59
N VAL A 27 8.61 -5.85 19.50
CA VAL A 27 7.32 -5.29 19.06
C VAL A 27 6.17 -6.18 19.52
N LEU A 28 5.11 -5.57 20.08
CA LEU A 28 3.83 -6.24 20.29
C LEU A 28 2.82 -5.78 19.22
N ALA A 29 2.26 -6.74 18.48
CA ALA A 29 1.30 -6.46 17.42
C ALA A 29 0.25 -7.58 17.31
N THR A 30 -0.85 -7.31 16.62
CA THR A 30 -1.77 -8.38 16.19
C THR A 30 -1.16 -9.17 15.03
N ARG A 31 -1.56 -10.43 14.90
CA ARG A 31 -1.26 -11.24 13.70
C ARG A 31 -1.94 -10.65 12.45
N GLY A 32 -1.42 -11.04 11.29
CA GLY A 32 -2.06 -10.81 10.00
C GLY A 32 -1.29 -9.90 9.05
N ASP A 33 -0.24 -9.21 9.50
CA ASP A 33 0.58 -8.35 8.63
C ASP A 33 1.98 -8.91 8.35
N VAL A 34 2.54 -8.52 7.20
CA VAL A 34 3.82 -9.05 6.69
C VAL A 34 4.99 -8.67 7.60
N LEU A 35 5.03 -7.43 8.09
CA LEU A 35 6.15 -6.95 8.92
C LEU A 35 6.11 -7.57 10.32
N GLY A 36 4.93 -7.63 10.94
CA GLY A 36 4.72 -8.31 12.22
C GLY A 36 5.13 -9.78 12.16
N GLN A 37 4.71 -10.50 11.12
CA GLN A 37 5.09 -11.90 10.94
C GLN A 37 6.60 -12.07 10.72
N MET A 38 7.23 -11.21 9.92
CA MET A 38 8.68 -11.22 9.70
C MET A 38 9.45 -10.99 11.00
N LEU A 39 9.05 -9.99 11.81
CA LEU A 39 9.66 -9.71 13.10
C LEU A 39 9.49 -10.88 14.07
N ALA A 40 8.31 -11.49 14.11
CA ALA A 40 8.03 -12.63 14.97
C ALA A 40 8.88 -13.86 14.60
N ASN A 41 9.06 -14.14 13.31
CA ASN A 41 9.92 -15.22 12.83
C ASN A 41 11.39 -15.03 13.21
N ARG A 42 11.83 -13.77 13.42
CA ARG A 42 13.17 -13.43 13.92
C ARG A 42 13.23 -13.33 15.46
N GLY A 43 12.14 -13.64 16.16
CA GLY A 43 12.05 -13.51 17.63
C GLY A 43 11.99 -12.06 18.14
N LEU A 44 11.75 -11.09 17.25
CA LEU A 44 11.73 -9.65 17.53
C LEU A 44 10.33 -9.07 17.75
N ALA A 45 9.29 -9.89 17.59
CA ALA A 45 7.93 -9.52 17.92
C ALA A 45 7.19 -10.64 18.66
N ARG A 46 6.19 -10.22 19.44
CA ARG A 46 5.13 -11.06 19.96
C ARG A 46 3.84 -10.70 19.22
N LEU A 47 3.17 -11.73 18.71
CA LEU A 47 1.93 -11.56 17.97
C LEU A 47 0.76 -12.15 18.75
N VAL A 48 -0.30 -11.36 18.90
CA VAL A 48 -1.55 -11.75 19.57
C VAL A 48 -2.70 -11.84 18.58
N ALA A 49 -3.78 -12.51 18.95
CA ALA A 49 -4.99 -12.50 18.13
C ALA A 49 -5.62 -11.10 18.12
N PRO A 50 -6.28 -10.68 17.03
CA PRO A 50 -7.10 -9.47 17.06
C PRO A 50 -8.16 -9.54 18.16
N ARG A 51 -8.35 -8.43 18.89
CA ARG A 51 -9.32 -8.27 20.00
C ARG A 51 -9.02 -9.10 21.26
N ASP A 52 -7.86 -9.74 21.34
CA ASP A 52 -7.43 -10.50 22.51
C ASP A 52 -6.77 -9.57 23.55
N VAL A 53 -7.59 -8.98 24.41
CA VAL A 53 -7.13 -8.04 25.45
C VAL A 53 -6.24 -8.76 26.47
N ASP A 54 -6.63 -9.97 26.87
CA ASP A 54 -5.88 -10.75 27.86
C ASP A 54 -4.51 -11.18 27.29
N GLY A 55 -4.47 -11.60 26.02
CA GLY A 55 -3.22 -11.90 25.33
C GLY A 55 -2.29 -10.69 25.22
N VAL A 56 -2.82 -9.48 24.98
CA VAL A 56 -2.02 -8.25 25.01
C VAL A 56 -1.46 -7.99 26.40
N ALA A 57 -2.30 -8.06 27.44
CA ALA A 57 -1.88 -7.81 28.82
C ALA A 57 -0.78 -8.80 29.24
N GLN A 58 -0.98 -10.09 28.97
CA GLN A 58 -0.02 -11.14 29.27
C GLN A 58 1.31 -10.93 28.53
N ALA A 59 1.27 -10.61 27.23
CA ALA A 59 2.48 -10.36 26.45
C ALA A 59 3.28 -9.15 26.96
N ILE A 60 2.60 -8.10 27.44
CA ILE A 60 3.27 -6.95 28.06
C ILE A 60 3.97 -7.37 29.35
N LEU A 61 3.30 -8.13 30.23
CA LEU A 61 3.89 -8.61 31.48
C LEU A 61 5.11 -9.51 31.22
N GLU A 62 5.03 -10.41 30.25
CA GLU A 62 6.13 -11.30 29.86
C GLU A 62 7.33 -10.55 29.29
N LEU A 63 7.10 -9.47 28.54
CA LEU A 63 8.16 -8.61 28.05
C LEU A 63 8.80 -7.84 29.21
N LEU A 64 8.01 -7.23 30.09
CA LEU A 64 8.51 -6.47 31.23
C LEU A 64 9.26 -7.33 32.26
N ALA A 65 8.96 -8.63 32.34
CA ALA A 65 9.66 -9.57 33.22
C ALA A 65 11.07 -9.93 32.74
N GLN A 66 11.43 -9.64 31.48
CA GLN A 66 12.75 -9.95 30.94
C GLN A 66 13.74 -8.82 31.24
N PRO A 67 14.86 -9.10 31.93
CA PRO A 67 15.90 -8.11 32.13
C PRO A 67 16.58 -7.78 30.80
N ASP A 68 17.05 -6.53 30.66
CA ASP A 68 17.92 -6.08 29.57
C ASP A 68 17.43 -6.39 28.14
N LEU A 69 16.11 -6.39 27.91
CA LEU A 69 15.48 -6.66 26.60
C LEU A 69 16.17 -5.95 25.43
N ARG A 70 16.51 -4.66 25.61
CA ARG A 70 17.19 -3.88 24.59
C ARG A 70 18.52 -4.52 24.19
N SER A 71 19.35 -4.85 25.17
CA SER A 71 20.67 -5.46 24.95
C SER A 71 20.53 -6.85 24.35
N ALA A 72 19.57 -7.65 24.83
CA ALA A 72 19.31 -9.00 24.33
C ALA A 72 18.96 -9.03 22.84
N HIS A 73 18.23 -8.02 22.35
CA HIS A 73 17.79 -7.95 20.95
C HIS A 73 18.60 -6.98 20.07
N ALA A 74 19.56 -6.23 20.65
CA ALA A 74 20.29 -5.16 19.95
C ALA A 74 20.95 -5.63 18.66
N ALA A 75 21.62 -6.79 18.69
CA ALA A 75 22.33 -7.32 17.52
C ALA A 75 21.38 -7.66 16.38
N GLU A 76 20.22 -8.27 16.67
CA GLU A 76 19.24 -8.65 15.67
C GLU A 76 18.50 -7.44 15.10
N PHE A 77 18.16 -6.46 15.94
CA PHE A 77 17.61 -5.18 15.46
C PHE A 77 18.63 -4.40 14.62
N ALA A 78 19.92 -4.43 14.96
CA ALA A 78 20.96 -3.76 14.18
C ALA A 78 21.10 -4.38 12.78
N LYS A 79 21.07 -5.72 12.68
CA LYS A 79 21.05 -6.43 11.38
C LYS A 79 19.83 -6.02 10.56
N LEU A 80 18.65 -6.05 11.17
CA LEU A 80 17.41 -5.71 10.49
C LEU A 80 17.37 -4.23 10.04
N ALA A 81 17.84 -3.31 10.88
CA ALA A 81 17.92 -1.90 10.53
C ALA A 81 18.88 -1.67 9.35
N ALA A 82 19.95 -2.45 9.23
CA ALA A 82 20.87 -2.38 8.09
C ALA A 82 20.18 -2.79 6.77
N ASP A 83 19.36 -3.84 6.79
CA ASP A 83 18.60 -4.33 5.63
C ASP A 83 17.59 -3.28 5.11
N TYR A 84 17.02 -2.47 6.01
CA TYR A 84 15.99 -1.46 5.69
C TYR A 84 16.54 -0.05 5.47
N ARG A 85 17.86 0.15 5.38
CA ARG A 85 18.45 1.45 5.00
C ARG A 85 18.05 1.82 3.57
N TRP A 86 17.85 3.11 3.32
CA TRP A 86 17.57 3.64 1.98
C TRP A 86 18.57 3.17 0.93
N THR A 87 19.85 3.09 1.27
CA THR A 87 20.91 2.59 0.37
C THR A 87 20.68 1.15 -0.08
N GLN A 88 19.95 0.34 0.70
CA GLN A 88 19.61 -1.04 0.37
C GLN A 88 18.26 -1.14 -0.31
N VAL A 89 17.20 -0.59 0.30
CA VAL A 89 15.82 -0.78 -0.19
C VAL A 89 15.55 -0.04 -1.50
N ALA A 90 16.33 1.01 -1.82
CA ALA A 90 16.19 1.71 -3.10
C ALA A 90 16.88 1.00 -4.27
N GLN A 91 17.71 -0.03 -4.03
CA GLN A 91 18.47 -0.70 -5.10
C GLN A 91 17.61 -1.22 -6.26
N PRO A 92 16.44 -1.87 -6.04
CA PRO A 92 15.59 -2.30 -7.15
C PRO A 92 15.09 -1.14 -8.01
N LEU A 93 14.76 0.00 -7.39
CA LEU A 93 14.33 1.20 -8.09
C LEU A 93 15.49 1.82 -8.86
N LEU A 94 16.68 1.90 -8.27
CA LEU A 94 17.88 2.41 -8.95
C LEU A 94 18.23 1.56 -10.18
N HIS A 95 18.19 0.22 -10.05
CA HIS A 95 18.40 -0.70 -11.17
C HIS A 95 17.39 -0.43 -12.29
N PHE A 96 16.11 -0.30 -11.94
CA PHE A 96 15.06 -0.01 -12.91
C PHE A 96 15.29 1.34 -13.61
N CYS A 97 15.67 2.39 -12.87
CA CYS A 97 15.94 3.70 -13.45
C CYS A 97 17.15 3.70 -14.41
N GLN A 98 18.14 2.84 -14.17
CA GLN A 98 19.31 2.68 -15.03
C GLN A 98 18.98 1.89 -16.31
N ASN A 99 18.10 0.90 -16.22
CA ASN A 99 17.74 0.01 -17.32
C ASN A 99 16.22 -0.22 -17.36
N PRO A 100 15.41 0.78 -17.74
CA PRO A 100 13.96 0.68 -17.66
C PRO A 100 13.43 -0.29 -18.73
N THR A 101 12.61 -1.24 -18.29
CA THR A 101 11.90 -2.17 -19.18
C THR A 101 10.41 -1.96 -19.10
N PHE A 102 9.70 -2.19 -20.21
CA PHE A 102 8.25 -2.20 -20.19
C PHE A 102 7.73 -3.43 -19.47
N ALA A 103 6.64 -3.28 -18.71
CA ALA A 103 5.92 -4.40 -18.12
C ALA A 103 5.40 -5.34 -19.24
N ALA A 104 5.39 -6.65 -18.98
CA ALA A 104 5.01 -7.66 -19.95
C ALA A 104 3.56 -7.48 -20.48
N ASP A 105 2.69 -6.95 -19.64
CA ASP A 105 1.28 -6.66 -19.93
C ASP A 105 1.07 -5.29 -20.58
N ARG A 106 2.13 -4.53 -20.91
CA ARG A 106 1.99 -3.24 -21.60
C ARG A 106 1.15 -3.34 -22.87
N GLN A 107 1.28 -4.46 -23.60
CA GLN A 107 0.53 -4.72 -24.81
C GLN A 107 -0.98 -4.87 -24.53
N TYR A 108 -1.36 -5.44 -23.38
CA TYR A 108 -2.75 -5.57 -22.96
C TYR A 108 -3.38 -4.20 -22.64
N ILE A 109 -2.62 -3.30 -22.00
CA ILE A 109 -3.06 -1.92 -21.75
C ILE A 109 -3.15 -1.13 -23.06
N ALA A 110 -2.19 -1.30 -23.97
CA ALA A 110 -2.21 -0.65 -25.28
C ALA A 110 -3.41 -1.11 -26.13
N ALA A 111 -3.69 -2.42 -26.15
CA ALA A 111 -4.85 -2.99 -26.81
C ALA A 111 -6.17 -2.47 -26.21
N ARG A 112 -6.31 -2.43 -24.88
CA ARG A 112 -7.51 -1.86 -24.23
C ARG A 112 -7.68 -0.36 -24.43
N ARG A 113 -6.59 0.40 -24.59
CA ARG A 113 -6.69 1.83 -24.92
C ARG A 113 -7.31 2.06 -26.29
N LEU A 114 -7.06 1.17 -27.26
CA LEU A 114 -7.70 1.22 -28.57
C LEU A 114 -9.20 0.86 -28.49
N ASP A 115 -9.62 0.04 -27.53
CA ASP A 115 -11.04 -0.31 -27.33
C ASP A 115 -11.84 0.75 -26.54
N THR A 116 -11.18 1.54 -25.67
CA THR A 116 -11.82 2.69 -25.02
C THR A 116 -11.84 3.94 -25.90
N ALA A 117 -10.98 3.99 -26.90
CA ALA A 117 -11.10 4.88 -28.05
C ALA A 117 -12.07 4.27 -29.06
N GLY A 118 -13.33 4.04 -28.64
CA GLY A 118 -14.43 4.07 -29.60
C GLY A 118 -14.27 5.35 -30.44
N PRO A 119 -14.63 5.32 -31.74
CA PRO A 119 -14.35 6.43 -32.63
C PRO A 119 -14.74 7.72 -31.92
N ASN A 120 -13.85 8.71 -31.92
CA ASN A 120 -14.06 10.04 -31.32
C ASN A 120 -15.21 10.82 -32.02
N SER A 121 -16.14 10.11 -32.65
CA SER A 121 -17.36 10.56 -33.25
C SER A 121 -18.27 11.15 -32.17
N LEU A 122 -18.62 12.41 -32.38
CA LEU A 122 -19.68 13.10 -31.66
C LEU A 122 -20.98 12.26 -31.48
N PRO A 123 -21.44 11.45 -32.45
CA PRO A 123 -22.67 10.67 -32.29
C PRO A 123 -22.62 9.61 -31.17
N GLU A 124 -21.52 8.87 -31.01
CA GLU A 124 -21.44 7.87 -29.92
C GLU A 124 -21.38 8.53 -28.54
N LYS A 125 -20.69 9.67 -28.42
CA LYS A 125 -20.67 10.47 -27.19
C LYS A 125 -22.06 11.01 -26.85
N ALA A 126 -22.77 11.53 -27.84
CA ALA A 126 -24.13 12.03 -27.67
C ALA A 126 -25.09 10.90 -27.25
N TRP A 127 -24.99 9.73 -27.86
CA TRP A 127 -25.81 8.56 -27.51
C TRP A 127 -25.52 8.06 -26.09
N ARG A 128 -24.24 7.98 -25.68
CA ARG A 128 -23.87 7.62 -24.30
C ARG A 128 -24.39 8.64 -23.27
N ALA A 129 -24.30 9.93 -23.57
CA ALA A 129 -24.81 10.99 -22.70
C ALA A 129 -26.33 10.92 -22.55
N LEU A 130 -27.04 10.64 -23.65
CA LEU A 130 -28.47 10.40 -23.65
C LEU A 130 -28.84 9.14 -22.85
N ARG A 131 -28.10 8.04 -23.01
CA ARG A 131 -28.40 6.77 -22.33
C ARG A 131 -28.13 6.82 -20.82
N MET A 132 -27.07 7.52 -20.39
CA MET A 132 -26.69 7.59 -18.97
C MET A 132 -27.39 8.71 -18.20
N GLY A 133 -27.74 9.82 -18.86
CA GLY A 133 -28.30 11.01 -18.19
C GLY A 133 -29.56 11.56 -18.83
N GLY A 134 -30.14 10.86 -19.81
CA GLY A 134 -31.28 11.36 -20.57
C GLY A 134 -30.95 12.61 -21.39
N VAL A 135 -32.00 13.27 -21.86
CA VAL A 135 -31.91 14.54 -22.60
C VAL A 135 -31.20 15.64 -21.78
N THR A 136 -31.37 15.65 -20.46
CA THR A 136 -30.72 16.62 -19.56
C THR A 136 -29.21 16.38 -19.44
N GLY A 137 -28.77 15.12 -19.41
CA GLY A 137 -27.35 14.75 -19.44
C GLY A 137 -26.65 15.16 -20.73
N LEU A 138 -27.31 14.95 -21.88
CA LEU A 138 -26.81 15.39 -23.18
C LEU A 138 -26.69 16.92 -23.26
N TRP A 139 -27.74 17.64 -22.84
CA TRP A 139 -27.74 19.11 -22.81
C TRP A 139 -26.62 19.68 -21.95
N ARG A 140 -26.38 19.08 -20.77
CA ARG A 140 -25.30 19.51 -19.87
C ARG A 140 -23.92 19.38 -20.53
N GLN A 141 -23.65 18.28 -21.23
CA GLN A 141 -22.38 18.09 -21.94
C GLN A 141 -22.23 19.06 -23.12
N ALA A 142 -23.31 19.31 -23.88
CA ALA A 142 -23.29 20.28 -24.98
C ALA A 142 -22.96 21.71 -24.48
N VAL A 143 -23.58 22.13 -23.38
CA VAL A 143 -23.31 23.44 -22.75
C VAL A 143 -21.87 23.53 -22.23
N GLN A 144 -21.36 22.46 -21.60
CA GLN A 144 -19.97 22.42 -21.14
C GLN A 144 -18.98 22.51 -22.30
N TYR A 145 -19.25 21.82 -23.41
CA TYR A 145 -18.42 21.89 -24.62
C TYR A 145 -18.43 23.30 -25.24
N ALA A 146 -19.60 23.92 -25.37
CA ALA A 146 -19.71 25.29 -25.88
C ALA A 146 -18.97 26.31 -24.99
N ARG A 147 -19.09 26.17 -23.66
CA ARG A 147 -18.35 27.01 -22.69
C ARG A 147 -16.84 26.80 -22.76
N TRP A 148 -16.39 25.56 -22.95
CA TRP A 148 -14.97 25.24 -23.14
C TRP A 148 -14.44 25.88 -24.43
N GLN A 149 -15.17 25.77 -25.54
CA GLN A 149 -14.77 26.32 -26.84
C GLN A 149 -14.73 27.86 -26.83
N ALA A 150 -15.65 28.51 -26.11
CA ALA A 150 -15.65 29.97 -25.90
C ALA A 150 -14.50 30.48 -25.02
N ARG A 151 -13.83 29.59 -24.27
CA ARG A 151 -12.74 29.94 -23.34
C ARG A 151 -11.34 29.76 -23.96
N ILE A 152 -11.26 29.09 -25.11
CA ILE A 152 -10.03 28.78 -25.85
C ILE A 152 -9.84 29.70 -27.07
N ARG A 153 -10.89 30.42 -27.48
CA ARG A 153 -10.78 31.58 -28.36
C ARG A 153 -10.54 32.83 -27.54
#